data_AF-A0AAW5B8R1-F1
#
_entry.id   AF-A0AAW5B8R1-F1
#
_cell.length_a   1.000
_cell.length_b   1.000
_cell.length_c   1.000
_cell.angle_alpha   90.00
_cell.angle_beta   90.00
_cell.angle_gamma   90.00
#
_symmetry.space_group_name_H-M   'P 1'
#
loop_
_entity.id
_entity.type
_entity.pdbx_description
1 polymer ?
#
loop_
_entity_poly.entity_id
_entity_poly.type
_entity_poly.pdbx_seq_one_letter_code
_entity_poly.pdbx_strand_id
1 'polypeptide(L)'
;MARIKESSFGETPFQRLLGHNIEVMQGWTQLGSVLENDGLLSFELKEQVRRTLAQSNKCEYCKTKGKPDWDKFDEKISLAVGFAEVFLKQKGGIPNSTFKILYEGFTEEEISELCAFISFTSASQYFGAMMQLKPTQK
;
A
#
# COMPACT_ATOMS: atom_id res chain seq x y z
N MET A 1 12.82 12.33 11.59
CA MET A 1 14.15 12.27 10.95
C MET A 1 14.31 10.94 10.23
N ALA A 2 14.85 10.96 9.01
CA ALA A 2 15.12 9.80 8.16
C ALA A 2 16.64 9.52 8.08
N ARG A 3 17.04 8.43 7.41
CA ARG A 3 18.45 8.02 7.23
C ARG A 3 19.29 9.01 6.43
N ILE A 4 18.69 9.66 5.44
CA ILE A 4 19.35 10.64 4.59
C ILE A 4 18.66 12.00 4.74
N LYS A 5 19.35 13.06 4.33
CA LYS A 5 18.78 14.40 4.27
C LYS A 5 17.64 14.43 3.24
N GLU A 6 16.52 15.03 3.60
CA GLU A 6 15.42 15.34 2.68
C GLU A 6 15.88 16.33 1.61
N SER A 7 15.43 16.15 0.37
CA SER A 7 15.63 17.17 -0.68
C SER A 7 14.69 18.35 -0.47
N SER A 8 14.86 19.41 -1.26
CA SER A 8 13.95 20.57 -1.28
C SER A 8 12.68 20.34 -2.11
N PHE A 9 12.50 19.16 -2.73
CA PHE A 9 11.42 18.88 -3.67
C PHE A 9 10.45 17.84 -3.09
N GLY A 10 9.16 18.18 -3.03
CA GLY A 10 8.09 17.33 -2.49
C GLY A 10 7.39 17.92 -1.27
N GLU A 11 6.11 17.60 -1.10
CA GLU A 11 5.26 18.17 -0.05
C GLU A 11 5.38 17.40 1.27
N THR A 12 5.45 16.08 1.17
CA THR A 12 5.59 15.20 2.33
C THR A 12 7.05 14.81 2.59
N PRO A 13 7.42 14.43 3.84
CA PRO A 13 8.74 13.86 4.10
C PRO A 13 9.08 12.66 3.20
N PHE A 14 8.07 11.83 2.88
CA PHE A 14 8.24 10.70 1.96
C PHE A 14 8.62 11.17 0.55
N GLN A 15 7.88 12.15 0.00
CA GLN A 15 8.19 12.73 -1.31
C GLN A 15 9.55 13.41 -1.31
N ARG A 16 9.92 14.14 -0.26
CA ARG A 16 11.26 14.77 -0.16
C ARG A 16 12.41 13.78 -0.08
N LEU A 17 12.17 12.55 0.35
CA LEU A 17 13.17 11.48 0.27
C LEU A 17 13.31 10.93 -1.15
N LEU A 18 12.22 10.89 -1.92
CA LEU A 18 12.27 10.55 -3.35
C LEU A 18 12.81 11.71 -4.20
N GLY A 19 12.58 12.95 -3.78
CA GLY A 19 12.84 14.19 -4.51
C GLY A 19 14.32 14.52 -4.74
N HIS A 20 15.25 13.63 -4.40
CA HIS A 20 16.61 13.64 -4.95
C HIS A 20 16.60 13.30 -6.45
N ASN A 21 15.56 12.61 -6.92
CA ASN A 21 15.22 12.42 -8.32
C ASN A 21 13.77 12.87 -8.55
N ILE A 22 13.59 14.03 -9.18
CA ILE A 22 12.27 14.66 -9.37
C ILE A 22 11.35 13.80 -10.24
N GLU A 23 11.87 13.20 -11.32
CA GLU A 23 11.09 12.38 -12.24
C GLU A 23 10.54 11.13 -11.53
N VAL A 24 11.38 10.45 -10.74
CA VAL A 24 10.96 9.30 -9.92
C VAL A 24 9.92 9.73 -8.89
N MET A 25 10.13 10.84 -8.18
CA MET A 25 9.17 11.36 -7.19
C MET A 25 7.80 11.66 -7.83
N GLN A 26 7.78 12.29 -9.00
CA GLN A 26 6.57 12.63 -9.73
C GLN A 26 5.82 11.39 -10.19
N GLY A 27 6.51 10.45 -10.86
CA GLY A 27 5.90 9.19 -11.31
C GLY A 27 5.37 8.35 -10.15
N TRP A 28 6.12 8.28 -9.03
CA TRP A 28 5.68 7.57 -7.83
C TRP A 28 4.44 8.21 -7.20
N THR A 29 4.42 9.54 -7.11
CA THR A 29 3.28 10.29 -6.55
C THR A 29 2.05 10.14 -7.43
N GLN A 30 2.22 10.22 -8.75
CA GLN A 30 1.13 10.06 -9.71
C GLN A 30 0.51 8.67 -9.62
N LEU A 31 1.34 7.61 -9.67
CA LEU A 31 0.85 6.24 -9.56
C LEU A 31 0.15 6.01 -8.21
N GLY A 32 0.71 6.54 -7.12
CA GLY A 32 0.06 6.48 -5.81
C GLY A 32 -1.30 7.16 -5.79
N SER A 33 -1.44 8.34 -6.39
CA SER A 33 -2.71 9.04 -6.48
C SER A 33 -3.75 8.28 -7.32
N VAL A 34 -3.35 7.69 -8.45
CA VAL A 34 -4.25 6.86 -9.27
C VAL A 34 -4.71 5.63 -8.48
N LEU A 35 -3.79 4.97 -7.78
CA LEU A 35 -4.07 3.75 -7.06
C LEU A 35 -4.85 3.97 -5.77
N GLU A 36 -4.63 5.05 -5.01
CA GLU A 36 -5.29 5.30 -3.72
C GLU A 36 -6.76 5.74 -3.85
N ASN A 37 -7.14 6.40 -4.94
CA ASN A 37 -8.52 6.87 -5.16
C ASN A 37 -9.49 5.75 -5.57
N ASP A 38 -10.79 6.03 -5.60
CA ASP A 38 -11.79 5.13 -6.19
C ASP A 38 -11.43 4.78 -7.64
N GLY A 39 -11.60 3.51 -7.99
CA GLY A 39 -11.36 2.95 -9.32
C GLY A 39 -12.27 1.75 -9.55
N LEU A 40 -11.71 0.64 -10.02
CA LEU A 40 -12.44 -0.63 -10.02
C LEU A 40 -12.63 -1.16 -8.59
N LEU A 41 -11.74 -0.77 -7.68
CA LEU A 41 -11.87 -1.00 -6.25
C LEU A 41 -12.19 0.31 -5.52
N SER A 42 -13.02 0.22 -4.48
CA SER A 42 -13.35 1.38 -3.66
C SER A 42 -12.15 1.84 -2.81
N PHE A 43 -12.11 3.14 -2.53
CA PHE A 43 -11.15 3.74 -1.61
C PHE A 43 -11.12 3.02 -0.26
N GLU A 44 -12.31 2.69 0.29
CA GLU A 44 -12.43 2.03 1.59
C GLU A 44 -11.75 0.66 1.59
N LEU A 45 -11.97 -0.16 0.56
CA LEU A 45 -11.33 -1.47 0.42
C LEU A 45 -9.81 -1.34 0.37
N LYS A 46 -9.32 -0.42 -0.46
CA LYS A 46 -7.88 -0.16 -0.61
C LYS A 46 -7.26 0.33 0.69
N GLU A 47 -7.95 1.17 1.44
CA GLU A 47 -7.47 1.66 2.73
C GLU A 47 -7.33 0.53 3.77
N GLN A 48 -8.28 -0.42 3.82
CA GLN A 48 -8.16 -1.60 4.70
C GLN A 48 -7.00 -2.52 4.29
N VAL A 49 -6.80 -2.73 2.98
CA VAL A 49 -5.63 -3.46 2.46
C VAL A 49 -4.34 -2.74 2.84
N ARG A 50 -4.25 -1.43 2.65
CA ARG A 50 -3.06 -0.62 2.98
C ARG A 50 -2.70 -0.70 4.46
N ARG A 51 -3.70 -0.60 5.35
CA ARG A 51 -3.54 -0.74 6.82
C ARG A 51 -2.99 -2.11 7.19
N THR A 52 -3.51 -3.17 6.57
CA THR A 52 -3.05 -4.55 6.75
C THR A 52 -1.57 -4.70 6.38
N LEU A 53 -1.19 -4.23 5.19
CA LEU A 53 0.20 -4.25 4.71
C LEU A 53 1.15 -3.50 5.65
N ALA A 54 0.72 -2.32 6.14
CA ALA A 54 1.54 -1.46 6.98
C ALA A 54 1.95 -2.13 8.30
N GLN A 55 1.09 -2.98 8.88
CA GLN A 55 1.38 -3.69 10.12
C GLN A 55 2.60 -4.61 9.99
N SER A 56 2.73 -5.28 8.83
CA SER A 56 3.78 -6.27 8.58
C SER A 56 5.03 -5.70 7.90
N ASN A 57 4.90 -4.68 7.06
CA ASN A 57 6.02 -4.13 6.28
C ASN A 57 6.97 -3.19 7.07
N LYS A 58 6.79 -3.09 8.40
CA LYS A 58 7.70 -2.39 9.34
C LYS A 58 7.91 -0.89 9.05
N CYS A 59 7.05 -0.24 8.27
CA CYS A 59 7.09 1.20 8.04
C CYS A 59 6.39 1.97 9.18
N GLU A 60 7.16 2.54 10.11
CA GLU A 60 6.61 3.31 11.24
C GLU A 60 5.76 4.50 10.79
N TYR A 61 6.24 5.27 9.81
CA TYR A 61 5.48 6.36 9.19
C TYR A 61 4.12 5.89 8.66
N CYS A 62 4.09 4.76 7.96
CA CYS A 62 2.88 4.24 7.32
C CYS A 62 1.86 3.67 8.33
N LYS A 63 2.33 3.17 9.47
CA LYS A 63 1.50 2.65 10.56
C LYS A 63 0.67 3.73 11.26
N THR A 64 1.04 5.01 11.13
CA THR A 64 0.31 6.14 11.76
C THR A 64 -1.13 6.25 11.30
N LYS A 65 -1.44 5.77 10.10
CA LYS A 65 -2.80 5.73 9.56
C LYS A 65 -3.69 4.63 10.20
N GLY A 66 -3.19 3.90 11.20
CA GLY A 66 -4.00 2.99 12.02
C GLY A 66 -3.97 1.52 11.59
N LYS A 67 -4.64 0.69 12.39
CA LYS A 67 -4.92 -0.72 12.11
C LYS A 67 -6.17 -0.85 11.22
N PRO A 68 -6.37 -1.99 10.55
CA PRO A 68 -7.62 -2.26 9.85
C PRO A 68 -8.83 -2.02 10.77
N ASP A 69 -9.85 -1.39 10.21
CA ASP A 69 -11.12 -1.06 10.87
C ASP A 69 -12.14 -2.14 10.53
N TRP A 70 -12.34 -3.07 11.46
CA TRP A 70 -13.17 -4.25 11.26
C TRP A 70 -14.65 -3.92 11.05
N ASP A 71 -15.12 -2.75 11.52
CA ASP A 71 -16.51 -2.33 11.35
C ASP A 71 -16.82 -1.95 9.89
N LYS A 72 -15.79 -1.81 9.05
CA LYS A 72 -15.89 -1.52 7.61
C LYS A 72 -15.89 -2.76 6.73
N PHE A 73 -15.74 -3.96 7.31
CA PHE A 73 -15.54 -5.17 6.51
C PHE A 73 -16.87 -5.70 5.99
N ASP A 74 -17.02 -5.67 4.67
CA ASP A 74 -17.95 -6.53 3.95
C ASP A 74 -17.23 -7.79 3.42
N GLU A 75 -17.95 -8.64 2.69
CA GLU A 75 -17.40 -9.86 2.09
C GLU A 75 -16.20 -9.57 1.17
N LYS A 76 -16.31 -8.52 0.35
CA LYS A 76 -15.29 -8.17 -0.65
C LYS A 76 -14.03 -7.60 0.01
N ILE A 77 -14.18 -6.75 1.01
CA ILE A 77 -13.09 -6.21 1.84
C ILE A 77 -12.40 -7.35 2.58
N SER A 78 -13.17 -8.29 3.14
CA SER A 78 -12.64 -9.45 3.85
C SER A 78 -11.77 -10.32 2.94
N LEU A 79 -12.22 -10.58 1.71
CA LEU A 79 -11.45 -11.31 0.70
C LEU A 79 -10.17 -10.56 0.30
N ALA A 80 -10.23 -9.25 0.05
CA ALA A 80 -9.06 -8.44 -0.31
C ALA A 80 -8.02 -8.38 0.82
N VAL A 81 -8.46 -8.19 2.07
CA VAL A 81 -7.60 -8.17 3.25
C VAL A 81 -6.98 -9.54 3.47
N GLY A 82 -7.75 -10.63 3.38
CA GLY A 82 -7.24 -12.00 3.47
C GLY A 82 -6.20 -12.30 2.39
N PHE A 83 -6.43 -11.84 1.15
CA PHE A 83 -5.45 -11.95 0.08
C PHE A 83 -4.16 -11.18 0.38
N ALA A 84 -4.26 -9.96 0.91
CA ALA A 84 -3.10 -9.19 1.35
C ALA A 84 -2.32 -9.89 2.49
N GLU A 85 -2.98 -10.59 3.41
CA GLU A 85 -2.30 -11.42 4.42
C GLU A 85 -1.55 -12.61 3.80
N VAL A 86 -2.13 -13.27 2.80
CA VAL A 86 -1.45 -14.33 2.05
C VAL A 86 -0.22 -13.76 1.33
N PHE A 87 -0.36 -12.62 0.65
CA PHE A 87 0.76 -11.92 0.02
C PHE A 87 1.85 -11.58 1.04
N LEU A 88 1.51 -11.10 2.23
CA LEU A 88 2.51 -10.77 3.25
C LEU A 88 3.38 -11.97 3.65
N LYS A 89 2.80 -13.18 3.63
CA LYS A 89 3.49 -14.45 3.96
C LYS A 89 4.22 -15.06 2.76
N GLN A 90 3.63 -15.03 1.57
CA GLN A 90 4.10 -15.78 0.40
C GLN A 90 4.73 -14.90 -0.70
N LYS A 91 4.58 -13.57 -0.60
CA LYS A 91 5.05 -12.58 -1.57
C LYS A 91 4.50 -12.88 -2.97
N GLY A 92 5.36 -13.04 -3.98
CA GLY A 92 4.96 -13.41 -5.33
C GLY A 92 4.65 -14.90 -5.52
N GLY A 93 4.91 -15.75 -4.53
CA GLY A 93 4.70 -17.20 -4.59
C GLY A 93 3.26 -17.64 -4.26
N ILE A 94 2.26 -16.82 -4.58
CA ILE A 94 0.85 -17.10 -4.24
C ILE A 94 0.31 -18.21 -5.16
N PRO A 95 -0.27 -19.30 -4.61
CA PRO A 95 -0.76 -20.41 -5.42
C PRO A 95 -2.05 -20.05 -6.17
N ASN A 96 -2.27 -20.70 -7.31
CA ASN A 96 -3.48 -20.52 -8.12
C ASN A 96 -4.78 -20.80 -7.34
N SER A 97 -4.73 -21.65 -6.31
CA SER A 97 -5.88 -21.89 -5.42
C SER A 97 -6.32 -20.65 -4.66
N THR A 98 -5.39 -19.76 -4.30
CA THR A 98 -5.73 -18.47 -3.67
C THR A 98 -6.41 -17.54 -4.67
N PHE A 99 -5.98 -17.51 -5.92
CA PHE A 99 -6.66 -16.74 -6.98
C PHE A 99 -8.06 -17.28 -7.26
N LYS A 100 -8.27 -18.59 -7.22
CA LYS A 100 -9.62 -19.19 -7.35
C LYS A 100 -10.62 -18.65 -6.33
N ILE A 101 -10.18 -18.38 -5.11
CA ILE A 101 -11.03 -17.79 -4.06
C ILE A 101 -11.32 -16.32 -4.37
N LEU A 102 -10.35 -15.56 -4.88
CA LEU A 102 -10.60 -14.16 -5.27
C LEU A 102 -11.69 -14.05 -6.35
N TYR A 103 -11.73 -14.99 -7.29
CA TYR A 103 -12.76 -15.01 -8.35
C TYR A 103 -14.19 -15.18 -7.82
N GLU A 104 -14.40 -15.53 -6.55
CA GLU A 104 -15.74 -15.59 -5.94
C GLU A 104 -16.35 -14.19 -5.73
N GLY A 105 -15.52 -13.13 -5.63
CA GLY A 105 -15.97 -11.76 -5.36
C GLY A 105 -15.35 -10.67 -6.23
N PHE A 106 -14.45 -11.02 -7.15
CA PHE A 106 -13.70 -10.06 -7.98
C PHE A 106 -13.69 -10.43 -9.47
N THR A 107 -13.72 -9.41 -10.33
CA THR A 107 -13.42 -9.57 -11.76
C THR A 107 -11.92 -9.60 -12.03
N GLU A 108 -11.50 -9.97 -13.25
CA GLU A 108 -10.09 -9.97 -13.63
C GLU A 108 -9.46 -8.57 -13.55
N GLU A 109 -10.20 -7.54 -13.93
CA GLU A 109 -9.77 -6.15 -13.87
C GLU A 109 -9.59 -5.69 -12.41
N GLU A 110 -10.51 -6.06 -11.53
CA GLU A 110 -10.40 -5.77 -10.09
C GLU A 110 -9.25 -6.53 -9.44
N ILE A 111 -9.02 -7.79 -9.81
CA ILE A 111 -7.87 -8.59 -9.35
C ILE A 111 -6.56 -7.94 -9.80
N SER A 112 -6.50 -7.47 -11.05
CA SER A 112 -5.34 -6.74 -11.59
C SER A 112 -5.07 -5.47 -10.77
N GLU A 113 -6.10 -4.66 -10.51
CA GLU A 113 -5.98 -3.45 -9.70
C GLU A 113 -5.56 -3.76 -8.25
N LEU A 114 -6.12 -4.82 -7.63
CA LEU A 114 -5.76 -5.26 -6.29
C LEU A 114 -4.28 -5.65 -6.20
N CYS A 115 -3.79 -6.43 -7.17
CA CYS A 115 -2.40 -6.88 -7.22
C CYS A 115 -1.44 -5.70 -7.43
N ALA A 116 -1.79 -4.76 -8.32
CA ALA A 116 -1.03 -3.53 -8.54
C ALA A 116 -0.97 -2.67 -7.26
N PHE A 117 -2.12 -2.48 -6.61
CA PHE A 117 -2.23 -1.72 -5.36
C PHE A 117 -1.39 -2.33 -4.23
N ILE A 118 -1.48 -3.64 -4.00
CA ILE A 118 -0.71 -4.35 -2.99
C ILE A 118 0.80 -4.24 -3.24
N SER A 119 1.21 -4.42 -4.49
CA SER A 119 2.62 -4.37 -4.89
C SER A 119 3.20 -2.97 -4.70
N PHE A 120 2.51 -1.95 -5.22
CA PHE A 120 2.94 -0.55 -5.11
C PHE A 120 2.95 -0.06 -3.66
N THR A 121 1.92 -0.39 -2.89
CA THR A 121 1.83 -0.05 -1.47
C THR A 121 2.97 -0.70 -0.69
N SER A 122 3.28 -1.96 -0.97
CA SER A 122 4.39 -2.66 -0.33
C SER A 122 5.74 -2.04 -0.69
N ALA A 123 5.95 -1.66 -1.95
CA ALA A 123 7.14 -0.93 -2.38
C ALA A 123 7.27 0.41 -1.64
N SER A 124 6.18 1.18 -1.53
CA SER A 124 6.15 2.45 -0.81
C SER A 124 6.47 2.28 0.68
N GLN A 125 5.88 1.26 1.32
CA GLN A 125 6.13 0.97 2.72
C GLN A 125 7.58 0.51 2.95
N TYR A 126 8.13 -0.32 2.07
CA TYR A 126 9.55 -0.70 2.15
C TYR A 126 10.47 0.48 1.92
N PHE A 127 10.17 1.38 0.99
CA PHE A 127 10.95 2.60 0.82
C PHE A 127 10.98 3.43 2.12
N GLY A 128 9.81 3.68 2.72
CA GLY A 128 9.72 4.39 4.00
C GLY A 128 10.50 3.70 5.12
N ALA A 129 10.40 2.38 5.23
CA ALA A 129 11.13 1.58 6.23
C ALA A 129 12.65 1.60 5.98
N MET A 130 13.10 1.43 4.74
CA MET A 130 14.51 1.50 4.35
C MET A 130 15.09 2.86 4.70
N MET A 131 14.35 3.94 4.46
CA MET A 131 14.74 5.31 4.81
C MET A 131 14.60 5.62 6.30
N GLN A 132 14.15 4.69 7.15
CA GLN A 132 13.77 4.93 8.55
C GLN A 132 12.92 6.19 8.72
N LEU A 133 11.98 6.40 7.79
CA LEU A 133 11.10 7.55 7.87
C LEU A 133 10.22 7.39 9.11
N LYS A 134 10.37 8.32 10.05
CA LYS A 134 9.58 8.39 11.28
C LYS A 134 8.34 9.26 11.08
N PRO A 135 7.24 8.98 11.78
CA PRO A 135 6.14 9.91 11.93
C PRO A 135 6.63 11.26 12.44
N THR A 136 6.09 12.36 11.92
CA THR A 136 6.22 13.66 12.59
C THR A 136 5.45 13.56 13.91
N GLN A 137 6.12 13.78 15.04
CA GLN A 137 5.42 13.92 16.32
C GLN A 137 4.46 15.12 16.20
N LYS A 138 3.18 14.89 16.52
CA LYS A 138 2.24 15.99 16.77
C LYS A 138 2.49 16.53 18.17
#